data_AF-A0A7S0B011-F1
#
_entry.id   AF-A0A7S0B011-F1
#
_cell.length_a   1.000
_cell.length_b   1.000
_cell.length_c   1.000
_cell.angle_alpha   90.00
_cell.angle_beta   90.00
_cell.angle_gamma   90.00
#
_symmetry.space_group_name_H-M   'P 1'
#
loop_
_entity.id
_entity.type
_entity.pdbx_description
1 polymer ?
#
loop_
_entity_poly.entity_id
_entity_poly.type
_entity_poly.pdbx_seq_one_letter_code
_entity_poly.pdbx_strand_id
1 'polypeptide(L)'
;LVDSCDGDARAWVGNLTDRELRALVHDVGQRLLSHSRLYEARQAALERLADRADCAYFGVAADAPDRDLDNAYRKMAKRMHPDKNGGTEEAKKRFQQMKERYEGLKARRNKGQDKGEKPGESSGKKPNGDGEEENDSKSESQRREAYDEDDPPAGAQGEEQERTIAYDPTDRKSLHYTVWKMLGQFKTMRQGLQELERQLSKASTQVR
;
A
#
# COMPACT_ATOMS: atom_id res chain seq x y z
N LEU A 1 -14.33 17.36 22.15
CA LEU A 1 -14.54 17.87 20.76
C LEU A 1 -14.86 16.77 19.77
N VAL A 2 -13.93 15.84 19.50
CA VAL A 2 -14.11 14.79 18.47
C VAL A 2 -15.26 13.81 18.78
N ASP A 3 -15.51 13.58 20.06
CA ASP A 3 -16.52 12.63 20.57
C ASP A 3 -17.70 13.34 21.28
N SER A 4 -17.73 14.68 21.30
CA SER A 4 -18.78 15.47 21.96
C SER A 4 -19.96 15.74 21.00
N CYS A 5 -21.16 15.96 21.54
CA CYS A 5 -22.32 16.40 20.76
C CYS A 5 -22.00 17.68 19.97
N ASP A 6 -22.37 17.70 18.69
CA ASP A 6 -21.94 18.72 17.71
C ASP A 6 -22.38 20.15 18.13
N GLY A 7 -23.47 20.29 18.89
CA GLY A 7 -23.98 21.57 19.40
C GLY A 7 -23.06 22.25 20.43
N ASP A 8 -22.72 21.55 21.51
CA ASP A 8 -21.93 22.13 22.61
C ASP A 8 -20.50 22.45 22.18
N ALA A 9 -19.93 21.57 21.35
CA ALA A 9 -18.60 21.77 20.79
C ALA A 9 -18.53 22.99 19.86
N ARG A 10 -19.55 23.20 19.01
CA ARG A 10 -19.65 24.40 18.15
C ARG A 10 -19.83 25.68 18.94
N ALA A 11 -20.69 25.66 19.98
CA ALA A 11 -20.87 26.81 20.86
C ALA A 11 -19.56 27.19 21.57
N TRP A 12 -18.82 26.20 22.08
CA TRP A 12 -17.53 26.43 22.72
C TRP A 12 -16.48 27.01 21.76
N VAL A 13 -16.30 26.43 20.57
CA VAL A 13 -15.37 26.94 19.56
C VAL A 13 -15.77 28.36 19.12
N GLY A 14 -17.08 28.64 19.01
CA GLY A 14 -17.61 29.96 18.66
C GLY A 14 -17.27 31.04 19.68
N ASN A 15 -17.12 30.69 20.95
CA ASN A 15 -16.80 31.60 22.05
C ASN A 15 -15.28 31.85 22.24
N LEU A 16 -14.42 31.14 21.52
CA LEU A 16 -12.96 31.33 21.60
C LEU A 16 -12.54 32.68 21.01
N THR A 17 -11.54 33.32 21.63
CA THR A 17 -10.85 34.46 21.02
C THR A 17 -10.07 34.03 19.77
N ASP A 18 -9.71 34.98 18.90
CA ASP A 18 -8.93 34.66 17.69
C ASP A 18 -7.56 34.04 18.02
N ARG A 19 -6.95 34.45 19.13
CA ARG A 19 -5.69 33.87 19.60
C ARG A 19 -5.88 32.40 20.03
N GLU A 20 -6.92 32.12 20.79
CA GLU A 20 -7.24 30.74 21.22
C GLU A 20 -7.64 29.86 20.05
N LEU A 21 -8.40 30.39 19.09
CA LEU A 21 -8.79 29.66 17.90
C LEU A 21 -7.58 29.30 17.02
N ARG A 22 -6.63 30.23 16.82
CA ARG A 22 -5.35 29.92 16.17
C ARG A 22 -4.56 28.84 16.91
N ALA A 23 -4.48 28.94 18.24
CA ALA A 23 -3.80 27.95 19.05
C ALA A 23 -4.45 26.56 18.92
N LEU A 24 -5.79 26.51 18.85
CA LEU A 24 -6.53 25.27 18.63
C LEU A 24 -6.24 24.67 17.25
N VAL A 25 -6.25 25.47 16.17
CA VAL A 25 -5.85 25.00 14.83
C VAL A 25 -4.46 24.38 14.88
N HIS A 26 -3.51 25.06 15.52
CA HIS A 26 -2.14 24.57 15.65
C HIS A 26 -2.08 23.24 16.41
N ASP A 27 -2.72 23.13 17.57
CA ASP A 27 -2.71 21.91 18.39
C ASP A 27 -3.36 20.73 17.67
N VAL A 28 -4.53 20.94 17.04
CA VAL A 28 -5.21 19.90 16.25
C VAL A 28 -4.32 19.48 15.07
N GLY A 29 -3.66 20.43 14.40
CA GLY A 29 -2.69 20.15 13.34
C GLY A 29 -1.52 19.28 13.80
N GLN A 30 -0.89 19.61 14.93
CA GLN A 30 0.22 18.82 15.50
C GLN A 30 -0.22 17.40 15.87
N ARG A 31 -1.43 17.25 16.42
CA ARG A 31 -2.01 15.94 16.74
C ARG A 31 -2.29 15.11 15.50
N LEU A 32 -2.79 15.74 14.44
CA LEU A 32 -3.04 15.09 13.15
C LEU A 32 -1.74 14.58 12.52
N LEU A 33 -0.70 15.41 12.49
CA LEU A 33 0.63 15.01 12.02
C LEU A 33 1.21 13.84 12.84
N SER A 34 1.07 13.91 14.17
CA SER A 34 1.51 12.84 15.06
C SER A 34 0.76 11.53 14.80
N HIS A 35 -0.56 11.60 14.59
CA HIS A 35 -1.37 10.43 14.23
C HIS A 35 -1.03 9.89 12.84
N SER A 36 -0.72 10.76 11.87
CA SER A 36 -0.27 10.33 10.53
C SER A 36 1.00 9.50 10.62
N ARG A 37 2.01 10.01 11.34
CA ARG A 37 3.28 9.28 11.53
C ARG A 37 3.07 7.95 12.23
N LEU A 38 2.19 7.92 13.24
CA LEU A 38 1.85 6.67 13.94
C LEU A 38 1.14 5.69 13.01
N TYR A 39 0.18 6.17 12.22
CA TYR A 39 -0.54 5.38 11.23
C TYR A 39 0.42 4.77 10.20
N GLU A 40 1.30 5.58 9.61
CA GLU A 40 2.36 5.12 8.69
C GLU A 40 3.28 4.08 9.36
N ALA A 41 3.69 4.30 10.61
CA ALA A 41 4.52 3.35 11.35
C ALA A 41 3.80 2.01 11.59
N ARG A 42 2.49 2.02 11.87
CA ARG A 42 1.69 0.80 12.03
C ARG A 42 1.45 0.09 10.70
N GLN A 43 1.21 0.83 9.61
CA GLN A 43 1.16 0.25 8.26
C GLN A 43 2.47 -0.46 7.92
N ALA A 44 3.61 0.21 8.12
CA ALA A 44 4.93 -0.38 7.86
C ALA A 44 5.20 -1.62 8.72
N ALA A 45 4.73 -1.63 9.97
CA ALA A 45 4.86 -2.81 10.83
C ALA A 45 4.00 -4.00 10.35
N LEU A 46 2.80 -3.74 9.82
CA LEU A 46 1.94 -4.76 9.23
C LEU A 46 2.53 -5.29 7.92
N GLU A 47 3.03 -4.41 7.04
CA GLU A 47 3.74 -4.80 5.82
C GLU A 47 4.95 -5.70 6.14
N ARG A 48 5.78 -5.34 7.12
CA ARG A 48 6.91 -6.19 7.56
C ARG A 48 6.50 -7.56 8.10
N LEU A 49 5.34 -7.66 8.75
CA LEU A 49 4.82 -8.95 9.20
C LEU A 49 4.34 -9.79 8.00
N ALA A 50 3.64 -9.17 7.05
CA ALA A 50 3.22 -9.82 5.82
C ALA A 50 4.42 -10.30 4.99
N ASP A 51 5.46 -9.47 4.84
CA ASP A 51 6.69 -9.85 4.15
C ASP A 51 7.36 -11.08 4.78
N ARG A 52 7.48 -11.09 6.11
CA ARG A 52 8.04 -12.26 6.81
C ARG A 52 7.20 -13.51 6.62
N ALA A 53 5.87 -13.38 6.66
CA ALA A 53 4.96 -14.50 6.46
C ALA A 53 5.01 -15.04 5.02
N ASP A 54 5.12 -14.16 4.01
CA ASP A 54 5.22 -14.54 2.61
C ASP A 54 6.59 -15.16 2.28
N CYS A 55 7.68 -14.60 2.81
CA CYS A 55 9.01 -15.20 2.69
C CYS A 55 9.04 -16.60 3.32
N ALA A 56 8.47 -16.76 4.53
CA ALA A 56 8.36 -18.06 5.18
C ALA A 56 7.51 -19.05 4.38
N TYR A 57 6.43 -18.59 3.75
CA TYR A 57 5.59 -19.41 2.87
C TYR A 57 6.37 -19.95 1.67
N PHE A 58 7.20 -19.12 1.02
CA PHE A 58 8.07 -19.56 -0.08
C PHE A 58 9.35 -20.29 0.39
N GLY A 59 9.60 -20.35 1.70
CA GLY A 59 10.79 -20.98 2.28
C GLY A 59 12.08 -20.21 1.98
N VAL A 60 11.99 -18.88 1.84
CA VAL A 60 13.13 -17.99 1.61
C VAL A 60 13.39 -17.13 2.83
N ALA A 61 14.64 -16.70 3.03
CA ALA A 61 14.99 -15.76 4.09
C ALA A 61 14.40 -14.37 3.79
N ALA A 62 14.16 -13.56 4.83
CA ALA A 62 13.59 -12.22 4.68
C ALA A 62 14.50 -11.26 3.87
N ASP A 63 15.80 -11.51 3.90
CA ASP A 63 16.87 -10.80 3.20
C ASP A 63 17.30 -11.49 1.89
N ALA A 64 16.65 -12.61 1.51
CA ALA A 64 17.02 -13.36 0.30
C ALA A 64 16.88 -12.49 -0.96
N PRO A 65 17.82 -12.51 -1.92
CA PRO A 65 17.71 -11.71 -3.14
C PRO A 65 16.49 -12.13 -3.97
N ASP A 66 15.97 -11.22 -4.82
CA ASP A 66 14.76 -11.47 -5.63
C ASP A 66 14.86 -12.72 -6.51
N ARG A 67 16.07 -13.06 -6.97
CA ARG A 67 16.34 -14.30 -7.72
C ARG A 67 15.96 -15.56 -6.94
N ASP A 68 16.12 -15.56 -5.61
CA ASP A 68 15.84 -16.72 -4.77
C ASP A 68 14.33 -16.87 -4.56
N LEU A 69 13.62 -15.74 -4.41
CA LEU A 69 12.16 -15.69 -4.40
C LEU A 69 11.58 -16.20 -5.73
N ASP A 70 12.09 -15.71 -6.87
CA ASP A 70 11.66 -16.15 -8.20
C ASP A 70 11.88 -17.65 -8.41
N ASN A 71 13.01 -18.18 -7.95
CA ASN A 71 13.31 -19.60 -8.02
C ASN A 71 12.39 -20.44 -7.11
N ALA A 72 12.13 -19.98 -5.89
CA ALA A 72 11.22 -20.64 -4.96
C ALA A 72 9.78 -20.67 -5.51
N TYR A 73 9.30 -19.54 -6.04
CA TYR A 73 7.99 -19.43 -6.69
C TYR A 73 7.87 -20.41 -7.86
N ARG A 74 8.83 -20.45 -8.79
CA ARG A 74 8.81 -21.37 -9.94
C ARG A 74 8.77 -22.84 -9.51
N LYS A 75 9.49 -23.21 -8.45
CA LYS A 75 9.48 -24.57 -7.89
C LYS A 75 8.12 -24.90 -7.27
N MET A 76 7.54 -23.99 -6.50
CA MET A 76 6.24 -24.17 -5.86
C MET A 76 5.10 -24.21 -6.89
N ALA A 77 5.10 -23.32 -7.88
CA ALA A 77 4.11 -23.28 -8.95
C ALA A 77 4.06 -24.58 -9.75
N LYS A 78 5.20 -25.17 -10.10
CA LYS A 78 5.26 -26.48 -10.78
C LYS A 78 4.63 -27.62 -9.97
N ARG A 79 4.68 -27.54 -8.64
CA ARG A 79 4.09 -28.53 -7.73
C ARG A 79 2.59 -28.29 -7.53
N MET A 80 2.18 -27.03 -7.46
CA MET A 80 0.80 -26.62 -7.20
C MET A 80 -0.06 -26.43 -8.45
N HIS A 81 0.50 -26.61 -9.66
CA HIS A 81 -0.21 -26.40 -10.91
C HIS A 81 -1.53 -27.20 -10.95
N PRO A 82 -2.68 -26.59 -11.32
CA PRO A 82 -3.98 -27.24 -11.23
C PRO A 82 -4.05 -28.52 -12.08
N ASP A 83 -3.43 -28.53 -13.26
CA ASP A 83 -3.34 -29.73 -14.14
C ASP A 83 -2.78 -30.97 -13.42
N LYS A 84 -1.74 -30.79 -12.59
CA LYS A 84 -1.13 -31.89 -11.82
C LYS A 84 -1.88 -32.22 -10.53
N ASN A 85 -2.84 -31.39 -10.15
CA ASN A 85 -3.62 -31.49 -8.92
C ASN A 85 -5.11 -31.71 -9.22
N GLY A 86 -5.42 -32.41 -10.32
CA GLY A 86 -6.77 -32.85 -10.66
C GLY A 86 -7.69 -31.77 -11.21
N GLY A 87 -7.18 -30.58 -11.53
CA GLY A 87 -7.94 -29.50 -12.16
C GLY A 87 -9.08 -28.93 -11.31
N THR A 88 -9.12 -29.24 -10.01
CA THR A 88 -10.21 -28.84 -9.11
C THR A 88 -10.22 -27.34 -8.86
N GLU A 89 -11.39 -26.80 -8.52
CA GLU A 89 -11.52 -25.39 -8.11
C GLU A 89 -10.66 -25.07 -6.87
N GLU A 90 -10.46 -26.04 -5.97
CA GLU A 90 -9.57 -25.89 -4.83
C GLU A 90 -8.10 -25.73 -5.26
N ALA A 91 -7.64 -26.52 -6.23
CA ALA A 91 -6.29 -26.42 -6.77
C ALA A 91 -6.08 -25.06 -7.46
N LYS A 92 -7.06 -24.60 -8.25
CA LYS A 92 -7.05 -23.27 -8.86
C LYS A 92 -6.96 -22.17 -7.80
N LYS A 93 -7.80 -22.24 -6.76
CA LYS A 93 -7.83 -21.26 -5.67
C LYS A 93 -6.50 -21.20 -4.91
N ARG A 94 -5.90 -22.35 -4.59
CA ARG A 94 -4.59 -22.42 -3.92
C ARG A 94 -3.47 -21.86 -4.79
N PHE A 95 -3.50 -22.15 -6.10
CA PHE A 95 -2.54 -21.61 -7.05
C PHE A 95 -2.66 -20.09 -7.18
N GLN A 96 -3.89 -19.58 -7.26
CA GLN A 96 -4.16 -18.14 -7.30
C GLN A 96 -3.68 -17.42 -6.04
N GLN A 97 -3.94 -17.98 -4.85
CA GLN A 97 -3.42 -17.43 -3.58
C GLN A 97 -1.88 -17.39 -3.52
N MET A 98 -1.22 -18.42 -4.04
CA MET A 98 0.25 -18.45 -4.15
C MET A 98 0.74 -17.35 -5.08
N LYS A 99 0.08 -17.14 -6.23
CA LYS A 99 0.43 -16.08 -7.19
C LYS A 99 0.27 -14.69 -6.57
N GLU A 100 -0.86 -14.42 -5.91
CA GLU A 100 -1.14 -13.15 -5.23
C GLU A 100 -0.10 -12.81 -4.16
N ARG A 101 0.33 -13.80 -3.37
CA ARG A 101 1.40 -13.62 -2.37
C ARG A 101 2.74 -13.24 -3.03
N TYR A 102 3.09 -13.90 -4.12
CA TYR A 102 4.33 -13.60 -4.86
C TYR A 102 4.31 -12.19 -5.44
N GLU A 103 3.24 -11.82 -6.14
CA GLU A 103 3.09 -10.50 -6.74
C GLU A 103 3.07 -9.40 -5.67
N GLY A 104 2.33 -9.63 -4.58
CA GLY A 104 2.29 -8.72 -3.43
C GLY A 104 3.65 -8.53 -2.78
N LEU A 105 4.40 -9.60 -2.53
CA LEU A 105 5.75 -9.52 -1.96
C LEU A 105 6.70 -8.77 -2.91
N LYS A 106 6.68 -9.08 -4.21
CA LYS A 106 7.53 -8.43 -5.21
C LYS A 106 7.26 -6.92 -5.32
N ALA A 107 5.99 -6.53 -5.33
CA ALA A 107 5.59 -5.13 -5.36
C ALA A 107 6.07 -4.35 -4.12
N ARG A 108 5.96 -4.95 -2.91
CA ARG A 108 6.41 -4.32 -1.67
C ARG A 108 7.93 -4.14 -1.61
N ARG A 109 8.70 -5.11 -2.12
CA ARG A 109 10.18 -4.99 -2.21
C ARG A 109 10.61 -3.88 -3.16
N ASN A 110 9.99 -3.78 -4.33
CA ASN A 110 10.31 -2.75 -5.32
C ASN A 110 10.01 -1.32 -4.79
N LYS A 111 8.86 -1.14 -4.12
CA LYS A 111 8.49 0.14 -3.48
C LYS A 111 9.50 0.60 -2.42
N GLY A 112 10.21 -0.33 -1.77
CA GLY A 112 11.26 -0.03 -0.81
C GLY A 112 12.55 0.47 -1.47
N GLN A 113 12.85 0.01 -2.68
CA GLN A 113 14.05 0.38 -3.44
C GLN A 113 13.93 1.78 -4.04
N ASP A 114 12.77 2.12 -4.60
CA ASP A 114 12.47 3.44 -5.19
C ASP A 114 12.61 4.59 -4.17
N LYS A 115 12.32 4.35 -2.88
CA LYS A 115 12.51 5.35 -1.81
C LYS A 115 13.97 5.59 -1.41
N GLY A 116 14.90 4.74 -1.85
CA GLY A 116 16.33 4.79 -1.51
C GLY A 116 17.21 5.52 -2.54
N GLU A 117 16.70 5.74 -3.75
CA GLU A 117 17.43 6.45 -4.80
C GLU A 117 17.20 7.96 -4.67
N LYS A 118 18.23 8.66 -4.21
CA LYS A 118 18.33 10.11 -4.36
C LYS A 118 18.18 10.46 -5.85
N PRO A 119 17.45 11.53 -6.23
CA PRO A 119 17.39 11.94 -7.63
C PRO A 119 18.76 12.51 -8.02
N GLY A 120 19.57 11.67 -8.66
CA GLY A 120 20.93 11.99 -9.08
C GLY A 120 21.25 11.24 -10.36
N GLU A 121 21.32 12.01 -11.44
CA GLU A 121 22.04 11.69 -12.68
C GLU A 121 21.40 10.68 -13.66
N SER A 122 20.62 11.26 -14.58
CA SER A 122 20.66 11.02 -16.02
C SER A 122 21.70 10.01 -16.54
N SER A 123 21.21 8.95 -17.19
CA SER A 123 21.74 8.37 -18.43
C SER A 123 20.63 7.49 -19.01
N GLY A 124 19.91 7.85 -20.06
CA GLY A 124 20.40 8.38 -21.31
C GLY A 124 20.85 7.23 -22.21
N LYS A 125 19.95 6.85 -23.13
CA LYS A 125 20.24 6.33 -24.49
C LYS A 125 20.28 4.80 -24.71
N LYS A 126 19.23 4.32 -25.40
CA LYS A 126 19.29 3.19 -26.37
C LYS A 126 20.39 3.45 -27.42
N PRO A 127 20.98 2.39 -27.99
CA PRO A 127 20.82 2.22 -29.43
C PRO A 127 20.58 0.76 -29.88
N ASN A 128 19.87 0.64 -31.00
CA ASN A 128 19.71 -0.58 -31.81
C ASN A 128 21.06 -1.02 -32.43
N GLY A 129 21.14 -2.30 -32.80
CA GLY A 129 22.15 -2.84 -33.73
C GLY A 129 21.84 -4.28 -34.13
N ASP A 130 21.53 -4.44 -35.41
CA ASP A 130 21.10 -5.62 -36.15
C ASP A 130 22.15 -6.75 -36.28
N GLY A 131 21.67 -7.98 -36.53
CA GLY A 131 22.49 -9.15 -36.87
C GLY A 131 21.64 -10.38 -37.17
N GLU A 132 21.30 -10.55 -38.44
CA GLU A 132 20.62 -11.72 -39.03
C GLU A 132 21.59 -12.92 -39.15
N GLU A 133 21.10 -14.14 -38.92
CA GLU A 133 21.42 -15.34 -39.72
C GLU A 133 20.42 -16.48 -39.41
N GLU A 134 19.70 -16.93 -40.45
CA GLU A 134 18.88 -18.15 -40.52
C GLU A 134 19.79 -19.41 -40.40
N ASN A 135 19.40 -20.66 -40.14
CA ASN A 135 18.22 -21.47 -40.44
C ASN A 135 18.42 -22.84 -39.73
N ASP A 136 17.39 -23.48 -39.17
CA ASP A 136 17.03 -24.89 -39.48
C ASP A 136 15.72 -25.28 -38.79
N SER A 137 14.87 -25.97 -39.55
CA SER A 137 13.46 -26.22 -39.30
C SER A 137 13.21 -27.56 -38.59
N LYS A 138 12.37 -27.61 -37.53
CA LYS A 138 11.30 -28.64 -37.42
C LYS A 138 10.27 -28.42 -36.31
N SER A 139 9.03 -28.24 -36.75
CA SER A 139 7.75 -28.82 -36.28
C SER A 139 7.25 -28.72 -34.83
N GLU A 140 6.02 -28.21 -34.74
CA GLU A 140 4.91 -28.66 -33.88
C GLU A 140 5.05 -28.56 -32.36
N SER A 141 4.42 -27.52 -31.80
CA SER A 141 3.04 -27.68 -31.36
C SER A 141 2.50 -26.38 -30.81
N GLN A 142 1.29 -26.07 -31.26
CA GLN A 142 0.39 -25.10 -30.67
C GLN A 142 0.32 -25.29 -29.14
N ARG A 143 0.85 -24.32 -28.40
CA ARG A 143 0.27 -23.94 -27.11
C ARG A 143 -0.20 -22.49 -27.23
N ARG A 144 -1.36 -22.35 -27.86
CA ARG A 144 -2.26 -21.25 -27.53
C ARG A 144 -2.74 -21.53 -26.11
N GLU A 145 -2.07 -20.97 -25.12
CA GLU A 145 -2.68 -20.83 -23.79
C GLU A 145 -3.27 -19.43 -23.74
N ALA A 146 -4.58 -19.40 -23.97
CA ALA A 146 -5.46 -18.28 -23.71
C ALA A 146 -5.34 -17.93 -22.23
N TYR A 147 -4.65 -16.83 -21.95
CA TYR A 147 -4.85 -16.08 -20.72
C TYR A 147 -5.82 -14.97 -21.09
N ASP A 148 -7.04 -15.09 -20.59
CA ASP A 148 -8.07 -14.04 -20.64
C ASP A 148 -7.44 -12.72 -20.17
N GLU A 149 -7.51 -11.73 -21.05
CA GLU A 149 -7.24 -10.33 -20.78
C GLU A 149 -8.36 -9.77 -19.89
N ASP A 150 -8.40 -10.19 -18.62
CA ASP A 150 -9.05 -9.39 -17.58
C ASP A 150 -7.98 -8.52 -16.92
N ASP A 151 -7.42 -7.60 -17.72
CA ASP A 151 -6.66 -6.46 -17.23
C ASP A 151 -7.68 -5.46 -16.68
N PRO A 152 -7.79 -5.25 -15.36
CA PRO A 152 -8.75 -4.29 -14.82
C PRO A 152 -8.37 -2.90 -15.30
N PRO A 153 -9.32 -2.08 -15.78
CA PRO A 153 -9.00 -0.76 -16.31
C PRO A 153 -8.31 0.09 -15.23
N ALA A 154 -7.04 0.40 -15.50
CA ALA A 154 -6.28 1.42 -14.80
C ALA A 154 -6.94 2.78 -15.08
N GLY A 155 -7.84 3.20 -14.19
CA GLY A 155 -8.61 4.41 -14.44
C GLY A 155 -9.59 4.83 -13.36
N ALA A 156 -9.29 4.59 -12.08
CA ALA A 156 -9.91 5.35 -11.01
C ALA A 156 -8.91 6.42 -10.57
N GLN A 157 -8.93 7.57 -11.23
CA GLN A 157 -8.38 8.82 -10.71
C GLN A 157 -9.17 9.14 -9.44
N GLY A 158 -8.77 8.54 -8.33
CA GLY A 158 -9.17 9.00 -7.01
C GLY A 158 -8.69 10.42 -6.89
N GLU A 159 -9.66 11.34 -6.76
CA GLU A 159 -9.45 12.73 -6.40
C GLU A 159 -8.31 12.80 -5.38
N GLU A 160 -7.17 13.38 -5.78
CA GLU A 160 -6.09 13.70 -4.86
C GLU A 160 -6.66 14.72 -3.88
N GLN A 161 -7.27 14.22 -2.81
CA GLN A 161 -7.72 15.04 -1.69
C GLN A 161 -6.48 15.77 -1.20
N GLU A 162 -6.46 17.08 -1.48
CA GLU A 162 -5.42 18.03 -1.11
C GLU A 162 -4.92 17.72 0.32
N ARG A 163 -3.78 17.01 0.41
CA ARG A 163 -3.20 16.58 1.69
C ARG A 163 -2.67 17.77 2.50
N THR A 164 -2.62 18.94 1.89
CA THR A 164 -2.24 20.22 2.47
C THR A 164 -3.48 21.07 2.72
N ILE A 165 -3.76 21.33 4.00
CA ILE A 165 -4.85 22.23 4.39
C ILE A 165 -4.30 23.66 4.33
N ALA A 166 -4.49 24.33 3.20
CA ALA A 166 -4.25 25.76 3.10
C ALA A 166 -5.32 26.52 3.90
N TYR A 167 -4.91 27.49 4.72
CA TYR A 167 -5.83 28.36 5.45
C TYR A 167 -5.19 29.74 5.72
N ASP A 168 -6.03 30.74 5.95
CA ASP A 168 -5.61 32.09 6.32
C ASP A 168 -5.59 32.21 7.86
N PRO A 169 -4.42 32.45 8.50
CA PRO A 169 -4.32 32.54 9.94
C PRO A 169 -4.90 33.84 10.54
N THR A 170 -5.21 34.82 9.69
CA THR A 170 -5.77 36.12 10.10
C THR A 170 -7.29 36.18 9.97
N ASP A 171 -7.89 35.33 9.13
CA ASP A 171 -9.34 35.24 8.99
C ASP A 171 -9.97 34.23 9.97
N ARG A 172 -10.86 34.72 10.84
CA ARG A 172 -11.57 33.89 11.82
C ARG A 172 -12.42 32.81 11.17
N LYS A 173 -13.07 33.10 10.03
CA LYS A 173 -13.93 32.11 9.35
C LYS A 173 -13.08 30.97 8.78
N SER A 174 -11.94 31.31 8.18
CA SER A 174 -10.94 30.35 7.68
C SER A 174 -10.42 29.46 8.81
N LEU A 175 -10.05 30.02 9.96
CA LEU A 175 -9.62 29.26 11.15
C LEU A 175 -10.72 28.32 11.64
N HIS A 176 -11.95 28.81 11.76
CA HIS A 176 -13.08 28.01 12.23
C HIS A 176 -13.34 26.82 11.30
N TYR A 177 -13.41 27.05 9.98
CA TYR A 177 -13.54 25.99 8.99
C TYR A 177 -12.41 24.95 9.10
N THR A 178 -11.17 25.43 9.26
CA THR A 178 -9.98 24.60 9.32
C THR A 178 -9.97 23.68 10.54
N VAL A 179 -10.32 24.18 11.73
CA VAL A 179 -10.43 23.35 12.95
C VAL A 179 -11.38 22.17 12.70
N TRP A 180 -12.57 22.44 12.16
CA TRP A 180 -13.58 21.40 11.93
C TRP A 180 -13.15 20.40 10.85
N LYS A 181 -12.54 20.87 9.77
CA LYS A 181 -11.95 19.99 8.74
C LYS A 181 -10.89 19.06 9.34
N MET A 182 -9.95 19.62 10.12
CA MET A 182 -8.90 18.84 10.78
C MET A 182 -9.43 17.86 11.82
N LEU A 183 -10.45 18.23 12.60
CA LEU A 183 -11.08 17.31 13.55
C LEU A 183 -11.81 16.15 12.87
N GLY A 184 -12.46 16.41 11.73
CA GLY A 184 -13.06 15.38 10.89
C GLY A 184 -12.00 14.39 10.39
N GLN A 185 -10.90 14.90 9.84
CA GLN A 185 -9.77 14.06 9.42
C GLN A 185 -9.18 13.28 10.59
N PHE A 186 -8.99 13.92 11.74
CA PHE A 186 -8.46 13.28 12.95
C PHE A 186 -9.34 12.11 13.39
N LYS A 187 -10.67 12.27 13.35
CA LYS A 187 -11.62 11.19 13.68
C LYS A 187 -11.46 10.00 12.75
N THR A 188 -11.42 10.25 11.43
CA THR A 188 -11.24 9.20 10.42
C THR A 188 -9.90 8.48 10.61
N MET A 189 -8.81 9.23 10.82
CA MET A 189 -7.48 8.65 11.06
C MET A 189 -7.43 7.83 12.34
N ARG A 190 -8.10 8.27 13.41
CA ARG A 190 -8.16 7.52 14.67
C ARG A 190 -8.89 6.19 14.50
N GLN A 191 -9.98 6.16 13.74
CA GLN A 191 -10.69 4.92 13.39
C GLN A 191 -9.81 4.00 12.53
N GLY A 192 -9.15 4.55 11.51
CA GLY A 192 -8.22 3.80 10.67
C GLY A 192 -7.05 3.21 11.47
N LEU A 193 -6.52 3.96 12.45
CA LEU A 193 -5.47 3.48 13.33
C LEU A 193 -5.94 2.32 14.20
N GLN A 194 -7.12 2.42 14.83
CA GLN A 194 -7.69 1.32 15.62
C GLN A 194 -7.85 0.04 14.79
N GLU A 195 -8.30 0.17 13.53
CA GLU A 195 -8.42 -0.97 12.64
C GLU A 195 -7.06 -1.58 12.29
N LEU A 196 -6.04 -0.76 12.01
CA LEU A 196 -4.68 -1.26 11.83
C LEU A 196 -4.14 -1.98 13.06
N GLU A 197 -4.36 -1.46 14.27
CA GLU A 197 -3.93 -2.11 15.51
C GLU A 197 -4.59 -3.48 15.68
N ARG A 198 -5.87 -3.58 15.35
CA ARG A 198 -6.61 -4.85 15.37
C ARG A 198 -6.01 -5.85 14.38
N GLN A 199 -5.68 -5.42 13.16
CA GLN A 199 -5.04 -6.27 12.16
C GLN A 199 -3.64 -6.72 12.61
N LEU A 200 -2.85 -5.81 13.17
CA LEU A 200 -1.51 -6.08 13.66
C LEU A 200 -1.52 -7.08 14.82
N SER A 201 -2.48 -6.92 15.74
CA SER A 201 -2.72 -7.89 16.82
C SER A 201 -3.02 -9.28 16.27
N LYS A 202 -3.95 -9.40 15.30
CA LYS A 202 -4.28 -10.68 14.66
C LYS A 202 -3.08 -11.32 13.93
N ALA A 203 -2.36 -10.52 13.14
CA ALA A 203 -1.18 -11.00 12.40
C ALA A 203 -0.07 -11.44 13.35
N SER A 204 0.16 -10.72 14.46
CA SER A 204 1.18 -11.08 15.45
C SER A 204 0.90 -12.41 16.15
N THR A 205 -0.38 -12.76 16.36
CA THR A 205 -0.77 -14.04 16.96
C THR A 205 -0.63 -15.20 15.98
N GLN A 206 -0.83 -14.98 14.68
CA GLN A 206 -0.68 -16.01 13.65
C GLN A 206 0.78 -16.37 13.34
N VAL A 207 1.72 -15.49 13.71
CA VAL A 207 3.17 -15.66 13.46
C VAL A 207 3.90 -16.27 14.68
N ARG A 208 3.24 -16.40 15.84
CA ARG A 208 3.77 -17.12 17.02
C ARG A 208 3.45 -18.61 16.95
#